data_AF-A0A1G1HI64-F1
#
_entry.id   AF-A0A1G1HI64-F1
#
_cell.length_a   1.000
_cell.length_b   1.000
_cell.length_c   1.000
_cell.angle_alpha   90.00
_cell.angle_beta   90.00
_cell.angle_gamma   90.00
#
_symmetry.space_group_name_H-M   'P 1'
#
loop_
_entity.id
_entity.type
_entity.pdbx_description
1 polymer ?
#
loop_
_entity_poly.entity_id
_entity_poly.type
_entity_poly.pdbx_seq_one_letter_code
_entity_poly.pdbx_strand_id
1 'polypeptide(L)'
;MTRILQYYIDRHAKRAIKKINSKLRRFVLCTFKQKYVEEQQKSRYGDCFQCGKCCSLLLKCPFLEGPEWNTKCAIYHKGRPKQCEAFPIDHKDLHDVEFLCGYYFNDEVENLQVPPLTPFINGEGEDLEENAVAVSGRNL
;
A
#
# COMPACT_ATOMS: atom_id res chain seq x y z
N MET A 1 -0.89 -37.95 10.73
CA MET A 1 -1.81 -36.77 10.83
C MET A 1 -1.17 -35.53 11.45
N THR A 2 -0.03 -35.62 12.13
CA THR A 2 0.64 -34.51 12.83
C THR A 2 1.34 -33.47 11.93
N ARG A 3 1.89 -33.86 10.76
CA ARG A 3 2.64 -32.94 9.87
C ARG A 3 1.77 -31.88 9.18
N ILE A 4 0.53 -32.22 8.82
CA ILE A 4 -0.42 -31.28 8.18
C ILE A 4 -0.90 -30.24 9.21
N LEU A 5 -1.22 -30.69 10.43
CA LEU A 5 -1.58 -29.80 11.54
C LEU A 5 -0.40 -28.88 11.92
N GLN A 6 0.83 -29.41 11.97
CA GLN A 6 2.02 -28.58 12.21
C GLN A 6 2.23 -27.53 11.11
N TYR A 7 2.13 -27.92 9.83
CA TYR A 7 2.21 -26.99 8.71
C TYR A 7 1.16 -25.87 8.80
N TYR A 8 -0.07 -26.22 9.19
CA TYR A 8 -1.14 -25.25 9.41
C TYR A 8 -0.79 -24.30 10.56
N ILE A 9 -0.39 -24.82 11.72
CA ILE A 9 0.03 -24.00 12.87
C ILE A 9 1.17 -23.05 12.49
N ASP A 10 2.21 -23.55 11.82
CA ASP A 10 3.36 -22.74 11.38
C ASP A 10 2.95 -21.65 10.39
N ARG A 11 2.05 -21.98 9.45
CA ARG A 11 1.52 -21.02 8.48
C ARG A 11 0.70 -19.93 9.17
N HIS A 12 -0.11 -20.28 10.15
CA HIS A 12 -0.91 -19.33 10.94
C HIS A 12 -0.02 -18.43 11.81
N ALA A 13 0.99 -19.02 12.48
CA ALA A 13 1.96 -18.29 13.27
C ALA A 13 2.77 -17.30 12.42
N LYS A 14 3.30 -17.72 11.27
CA LYS A 14 4.05 -16.84 10.34
C LYS A 14 3.21 -15.65 9.87
N ARG A 15 1.94 -15.87 9.53
CA ARG A 15 1.00 -14.81 9.14
C ARG A 15 0.74 -13.83 10.29
N ALA A 16 0.52 -14.34 11.50
CA ALA A 16 0.32 -13.51 12.69
C ALA A 16 1.57 -12.67 13.01
N ILE A 17 2.76 -13.28 12.99
CA ILE A 17 4.04 -12.60 13.22
C ILE A 17 4.25 -11.48 12.20
N LYS A 18 4.00 -11.73 10.90
CA LYS A 18 4.10 -10.69 9.86
C LYS A 18 3.21 -9.49 10.21
N LYS A 19 1.96 -9.73 10.58
CA LYS A 19 0.99 -8.66 10.93
C LYS A 19 1.37 -7.89 12.21
N ILE A 20 1.96 -8.57 13.19
CA ILE A 20 2.53 -7.92 14.40
C ILE A 20 3.69 -7.02 14.00
N ASN A 21 4.62 -7.53 13.18
CA ASN A 21 5.77 -6.78 12.70
C ASN A 21 5.34 -5.53 11.92
N SER A 22 4.30 -5.61 11.11
CA SER A 22 3.75 -4.46 10.40
C SER A 22 3.25 -3.36 11.33
N LYS A 23 2.53 -3.74 12.41
CA LYS A 23 2.02 -2.78 13.40
C LYS A 23 3.15 -2.15 14.21
N LEU A 24 4.14 -2.96 14.61
CA LEU A 24 5.34 -2.48 15.30
C LEU A 24 6.18 -1.56 14.39
N ARG A 25 6.37 -1.93 13.12
CA ARG A 25 7.07 -1.11 12.12
C ARG A 25 6.43 0.28 12.03
N ARG A 26 5.09 0.36 11.88
CA ARG A 26 4.40 1.65 11.82
C ARG A 26 4.58 2.47 13.08
N PHE A 27 4.51 1.83 14.25
CA PHE A 27 4.77 2.51 15.53
C PHE A 27 6.19 3.09 15.59
N VAL A 28 7.21 2.30 15.24
CA VAL A 28 8.61 2.74 15.20
C VAL A 28 8.81 3.88 14.20
N LEU A 29 8.25 3.78 12.99
CA LEU A 29 8.38 4.82 11.97
C LEU A 29 7.73 6.14 12.41
N CYS A 30 6.52 6.09 12.96
CA CYS A 30 5.81 7.28 13.44
C CYS A 30 6.48 7.92 14.67
N THR A 31 7.28 7.15 15.43
CA THR A 31 7.95 7.63 16.64
C THR A 31 9.37 8.16 16.35
N PHE A 32 10.14 7.45 15.53
CA PHE A 32 11.58 7.72 15.34
C PHE A 32 11.97 8.17 13.93
N LYS A 33 11.10 8.02 12.93
CA LYS A 33 11.38 8.32 11.52
C LYS A 33 10.33 9.27 10.93
N GLN A 34 9.99 10.31 11.69
CA GLN A 34 8.93 11.26 11.30
C GLN A 34 9.18 11.89 9.92
N LYS A 35 10.41 12.30 9.61
CA LYS A 35 10.77 12.85 8.28
C LYS A 35 10.43 11.90 7.13
N TYR A 36 10.75 10.61 7.28
CA TYR A 36 10.40 9.60 6.28
C TYR A 36 8.88 9.48 6.13
N VAL A 37 8.13 9.46 7.24
CA VAL A 37 6.67 9.39 7.20
C VAL A 37 6.08 10.62 6.49
N GLU A 38 6.59 11.81 6.76
CA GLU A 38 6.16 13.06 6.11
C GLU A 38 6.47 13.06 4.62
N GLU A 39 7.63 12.57 4.20
CA GLU A 39 8.00 12.41 2.78
C GLU A 39 7.04 11.46 2.08
N GLN A 40 6.77 10.29 2.66
CA GLN A 40 5.82 9.35 2.09
C GLN A 40 4.38 9.88 2.08
N GLN A 41 3.97 10.66 3.07
CA GLN A 41 2.65 11.28 3.08
C GLN A 41 2.46 12.28 1.92
N LYS A 42 3.53 12.93 1.45
CA LYS A 42 3.48 13.83 0.28
C LYS A 42 3.33 13.08 -1.04
N SER A 43 3.86 11.86 -1.13
CA SER A 43 3.70 10.99 -2.31
C SER A 43 2.48 10.07 -2.23
N ARG A 44 1.72 10.14 -1.13
CA ARG A 44 0.49 9.39 -0.94
C ARG A 44 -0.71 10.15 -1.47
N TYR A 45 -1.48 9.49 -2.31
CA TYR A 45 -2.70 10.02 -2.91
C TYR A 45 -3.93 9.25 -2.46
N GLY A 46 -5.11 9.83 -2.72
CA GLY A 46 -6.40 9.24 -2.35
C GLY A 46 -6.79 9.50 -0.90
N ASP A 47 -7.82 8.79 -0.45
CA ASP A 47 -8.47 9.01 0.85
C ASP A 47 -8.87 7.71 1.54
N CYS A 48 -9.11 7.79 2.85
CA CYS A 48 -9.60 6.65 3.61
C CYS A 48 -11.09 6.42 3.34
N PHE A 49 -11.43 5.38 2.58
CA PHE A 49 -12.82 4.95 2.36
C PHE A 49 -13.43 4.20 3.55
N GLN A 50 -12.75 4.18 4.70
CA GLN A 50 -13.15 3.43 5.89
C GLN A 50 -13.43 1.94 5.63
N CYS A 51 -12.72 1.31 4.69
CA CYS A 51 -12.89 -0.10 4.28
C CYS A 51 -12.58 -1.15 5.39
N GLY A 52 -12.14 -0.73 6.57
CA GLY A 52 -11.86 -1.60 7.70
C GLY A 52 -10.62 -2.51 7.58
N LYS A 53 -9.96 -2.61 6.42
CA LYS A 53 -8.83 -3.55 6.20
C LYS A 53 -7.65 -3.28 7.12
N CYS A 54 -7.22 -2.02 7.26
CA CYS A 54 -6.15 -1.66 8.20
C CYS A 54 -6.56 -1.82 9.68
N CYS A 55 -7.84 -1.65 9.98
CA CYS A 55 -8.41 -1.80 11.33
C CYS A 55 -8.56 -3.27 11.76
N SER A 56 -8.61 -4.20 10.81
CA SER A 56 -8.73 -5.65 11.04
C SER A 56 -7.44 -6.41 10.74
N LEU A 57 -6.32 -5.69 10.54
CA LEU A 57 -5.10 -6.27 10.00
C LEU A 57 -4.52 -7.37 10.92
N LEU A 58 -4.35 -7.08 12.20
CA LEU A 58 -3.85 -8.04 13.20
C LEU A 58 -4.97 -8.53 14.13
N LEU A 59 -5.62 -7.58 14.79
CA LEU A 59 -6.74 -7.76 15.70
C LEU A 59 -7.83 -6.83 15.19
N LYS A 60 -9.11 -7.18 15.39
CA LYS A 60 -10.19 -6.23 15.11
C LYS A 60 -10.06 -5.02 16.04
N CYS A 61 -9.92 -3.84 15.46
CA CYS A 61 -9.87 -2.58 16.21
C CYS A 61 -11.17 -2.39 17.01
N PRO A 62 -11.09 -1.99 18.30
CA PRO A 62 -12.28 -1.77 19.11
C PRO A 62 -13.15 -0.60 18.63
N PHE A 63 -12.57 0.32 17.85
CA PHE A 63 -13.29 1.46 17.27
C PHE A 63 -13.87 1.20 15.88
N LEU A 64 -13.72 -0.03 15.35
CA LEU A 64 -14.31 -0.42 14.06
C LEU A 64 -15.76 -0.86 14.28
N GLU A 65 -16.69 -0.07 13.76
CA GLU A 65 -18.13 -0.31 13.84
C GLU A 65 -18.70 -0.69 12.48
N GLY A 66 -19.90 -1.28 12.50
CA GLY A 66 -20.66 -1.62 11.29
C GLY A 66 -20.36 -3.01 10.73
N PRO A 67 -21.19 -3.46 9.77
CA PRO A 67 -20.99 -4.70 9.03
C PRO A 67 -19.87 -4.55 8.00
N GLU A 68 -19.37 -5.66 7.44
CA GLU A 68 -18.23 -5.65 6.50
C GLU A 68 -18.45 -4.78 5.25
N TRP A 69 -19.70 -4.66 4.78
CA TRP A 69 -20.07 -3.85 3.61
C TRP A 69 -20.26 -2.36 3.92
N ASN A 70 -20.28 -1.96 5.19
CA ASN A 70 -20.41 -0.55 5.62
C ASN A 70 -19.71 -0.35 6.97
N THR A 71 -18.40 -0.54 6.94
CA THR A 71 -17.55 -0.32 8.11
C THR A 71 -17.29 1.17 8.33
N LYS A 72 -17.18 1.58 9.60
CA LYS A 72 -16.80 2.94 9.97
C LYS A 72 -15.85 2.97 11.16
N CYS A 73 -15.00 3.98 11.23
CA CYS A 73 -14.13 4.24 12.36
C CYS A 73 -14.79 5.25 13.32
N ALA A 74 -15.15 4.80 14.53
CA ALA A 74 -15.88 5.59 15.52
C ALA A 74 -15.12 6.84 16.00
N ILE A 75 -13.80 6.85 15.85
CA ILE A 75 -12.89 7.93 16.26
C ILE A 75 -12.23 8.65 15.07
N TYR A 76 -12.74 8.46 13.85
CA TYR A 76 -12.08 8.97 12.64
C TYR A 76 -11.73 10.47 12.71
N HIS A 77 -12.66 11.28 13.24
CA HIS A 77 -12.50 12.73 13.45
C HIS A 77 -12.29 13.11 14.94
N LYS A 78 -12.13 12.13 15.83
CA LYS A 78 -12.06 12.36 17.29
C LYS A 78 -10.63 12.23 17.87
N GLY A 79 -9.64 12.12 16.99
CA GLY A 79 -8.24 11.86 17.34
C GLY A 79 -7.86 10.41 17.04
N ARG A 80 -7.33 10.17 15.84
CA ARG A 80 -6.78 8.88 15.48
C ARG A 80 -5.34 8.80 16.00
N PRO A 81 -4.85 7.63 16.45
CA PRO A 81 -3.43 7.49 16.77
C PRO A 81 -2.57 7.76 15.52
N LYS A 82 -1.36 8.32 15.68
CA LYS A 82 -0.46 8.72 14.56
C LYS A 82 -0.27 7.63 13.50
N GLN A 83 -0.10 6.40 13.93
CA GLN A 83 0.06 5.17 13.16
C GLN A 83 -1.19 4.78 12.35
N CYS A 84 -2.38 5.23 12.76
CA CYS A 84 -3.62 5.10 11.99
C CYS A 84 -3.76 6.24 10.98
N GLU A 85 -3.35 7.47 11.33
CA GLU A 85 -3.38 8.64 10.44
C GLU A 85 -2.38 8.53 9.29
N ALA A 86 -1.18 8.05 9.63
CA ALA A 86 -0.09 7.82 8.69
C ALA A 86 -0.26 6.57 7.84
N PHE A 87 -1.30 5.74 8.06
CA PHE A 87 -1.53 4.54 7.26
C PHE A 87 -2.17 4.89 5.91
N PRO A 88 -1.71 4.29 4.80
CA PRO A 88 -0.47 3.52 4.64
C PRO A 88 0.76 4.45 4.66
N ILE A 89 1.87 4.01 5.27
CA ILE A 89 3.12 4.78 5.24
C ILE A 89 3.86 4.55 3.93
N ASP A 90 3.87 3.33 3.40
CA ASP A 90 4.55 2.97 2.14
C ASP A 90 3.83 1.79 1.46
N HIS A 91 4.37 1.29 0.34
CA HIS A 91 3.84 0.13 -0.37
C HIS A 91 3.77 -1.15 0.49
N LYS A 92 4.60 -1.29 1.54
CA LYS A 92 4.55 -2.46 2.42
C LYS A 92 3.25 -2.47 3.21
N ASP A 93 2.80 -1.31 3.67
CA ASP A 93 1.51 -1.18 4.35
C ASP A 93 0.33 -1.45 3.41
N LEU A 94 0.41 -1.08 2.14
CA LEU A 94 -0.61 -1.45 1.13
C LEU A 94 -0.61 -2.95 0.84
N HIS A 95 0.56 -3.57 0.71
CA HIS A 95 0.68 -5.01 0.54
C HIS A 95 0.06 -5.78 1.71
N ASP A 96 0.18 -5.27 2.94
CA ASP A 96 -0.44 -5.90 4.11
C ASP A 96 -1.97 -5.95 4.05
N VAL A 97 -2.59 -5.04 3.30
CA VAL A 97 -4.04 -5.00 3.05
C VAL A 97 -4.40 -5.44 1.62
N GLU A 98 -3.49 -6.14 0.93
CA GLU A 98 -3.71 -6.65 -0.43
C GLU A 98 -4.11 -5.55 -1.42
N PHE A 99 -3.60 -4.33 -1.21
CA PHE A 99 -3.95 -3.12 -1.97
C PHE A 99 -5.44 -2.75 -1.96
N LEU A 100 -6.23 -3.33 -1.04
CA LEU A 100 -7.64 -3.00 -0.81
C LEU A 100 -7.75 -1.77 0.11
N CYS A 101 -7.30 -0.63 -0.40
CA CYS A 101 -7.32 0.66 0.28
C CYS A 101 -7.65 1.78 -0.72
N GLY A 102 -8.23 2.88 -0.22
CA GLY A 102 -8.45 4.08 -1.05
C GLY A 102 -7.19 4.95 -1.24
N TYR A 103 -6.12 4.65 -0.50
CA TYR A 103 -4.83 5.29 -0.69
C TYR A 103 -3.96 4.52 -1.68
N TYR A 104 -3.16 5.25 -2.45
CA TYR A 104 -2.17 4.71 -3.39
C TYR A 104 -0.95 5.63 -3.46
N PHE A 105 0.11 5.14 -4.09
CA PHE A 105 1.35 5.87 -4.35
C PHE A 105 1.64 5.77 -5.85
N ASN A 106 2.05 6.87 -6.48
CA ASN A 106 2.49 6.83 -7.88
C ASN A 106 3.99 6.48 -7.89
N ASP A 107 4.33 5.28 -8.33
CA ASP A 107 5.72 4.82 -8.47
C ASP A 107 6.47 5.53 -9.64
N GLU A 108 5.80 6.45 -10.35
CA GLU A 108 6.26 7.05 -11.60
C GLU A 108 6.98 8.40 -11.46
N VAL A 109 7.68 8.68 -10.35
CA VAL A 109 8.47 9.93 -10.26
C VAL A 109 9.94 9.73 -9.86
N GLU A 110 10.43 8.50 -9.73
CA GLU A 110 11.87 8.27 -9.48
C GLU A 110 12.61 7.60 -10.67
N ASN A 111 11.91 7.06 -11.69
CA ASN A 111 12.60 6.43 -12.84
C ASN A 111 11.85 6.47 -14.19
N LEU A 112 10.86 7.35 -14.36
CA LEU A 112 10.40 7.71 -15.70
C LEU A 112 10.78 9.18 -15.93
N GLN A 113 11.85 9.40 -16.69
CA GLN A 113 11.89 10.60 -17.53
C GLN A 113 10.71 10.46 -18.49
N VAL A 114 9.54 10.94 -18.09
CA VAL A 114 8.41 11.07 -19.02
C VAL A 114 8.77 12.27 -19.89
N PRO A 115 9.12 12.11 -21.18
CA PRO A 115 9.21 13.25 -22.06
C PRO A 115 7.86 13.98 -22.06
N PRO A 116 7.84 15.31 -22.20
CA PRO A 116 6.61 16.10 -22.07
C PRO A 116 5.54 15.50 -22.97
N LEU A 117 4.37 15.21 -22.38
CA LEU A 117 3.18 14.81 -23.12
C LEU A 117 2.93 15.89 -24.18
N THR A 118 3.22 15.57 -25.44
CA THR A 118 2.83 16.45 -26.53
C THR A 118 1.31 16.51 -26.56
N PRO A 119 0.71 17.68 -26.77
CA PRO A 119 -0.74 17.79 -26.89
C PRO A 119 -1.22 16.87 -28.02
N PHE A 120 -2.26 16.07 -27.76
CA PHE A 120 -3.02 15.40 -28.81
C PHE A 120 -3.68 16.49 -29.67
N ILE A 121 -2.98 16.91 -30.72
CA ILE A 121 -3.57 17.70 -31.81
C ILE A 121 -4.21 16.71 -32.79
N ASN A 122 -5.43 17.07 -33.18
CA ASN A 122 -6.40 16.26 -33.90
C ASN A 122 -5.85 15.64 -35.19
N GLY A 123 -6.33 14.41 -35.47
CA GLY A 123 -6.71 13.93 -36.80
C GLY A 123 -5.64 13.92 -37.88
N GLU A 124 -5.19 12.71 -38.24
CA GLU A 124 -4.96 12.19 -39.59
C GLU A 124 -4.03 10.98 -39.46
N GLY A 125 -4.46 9.83 -40.00
CA GLY A 125 -3.74 8.58 -39.90
C GLY A 125 -2.56 8.54 -40.86
N GLU A 126 -1.53 7.78 -40.49
CA GLU A 126 -0.69 7.06 -41.44
C GLU A 126 0.08 5.98 -40.69
N ASP A 127 0.13 4.84 -41.36
CA ASP A 127 0.68 3.58 -40.93
C ASP A 127 2.16 3.71 -40.53
N LEU A 128 2.64 2.83 -39.63
CA LEU A 128 3.73 1.91 -39.92
C LEU A 128 4.09 1.08 -38.68
N GLU A 129 3.92 -0.22 -38.90
CA GLU A 129 4.44 -1.35 -38.16
C GLU A 129 5.98 -1.28 -38.01
N GLU A 130 6.51 -2.13 -37.14
CA GLU A 130 7.93 -2.53 -37.08
C GLU A 130 8.86 -1.66 -36.23
N ASN A 131 9.14 -2.14 -35.00
CA ASN A 131 10.52 -2.42 -34.59
C ASN A 131 10.56 -3.20 -33.27
N ALA A 132 10.57 -4.52 -33.40
CA ALA A 132 11.21 -5.39 -32.43
C ALA A 132 12.73 -5.19 -32.53
N VAL A 133 13.39 -4.69 -31.49
CA VAL A 133 14.87 -4.74 -31.40
C VAL A 133 15.33 -5.13 -30.00
N ALA A 134 15.72 -6.41 -29.91
CA ALA A 134 16.82 -7.01 -29.15
C ALA A 134 17.39 -6.26 -27.92
N VAL A 135 17.15 -6.83 -26.73
CA VAL A 135 18.07 -6.63 -25.59
C VAL A 135 19.15 -7.71 -25.67
N SER A 136 20.26 -7.37 -26.32
CA SER A 136 21.51 -8.13 -26.23
C SER A 136 22.46 -7.43 -25.25
N GLY A 137 23.10 -8.21 -24.38
CA GLY A 137 24.51 -8.01 -24.06
C GLY A 137 24.87 -7.03 -22.94
N ARG A 138 25.21 -7.62 -21.78
CA ARG A 138 26.38 -7.32 -20.94
C ARG A 138 27.33 -6.20 -21.41
N ASN A 139 27.60 -5.24 -20.53
CA ASN A 139 28.90 -5.02 -19.86
C ASN A 139 28.95 -3.56 -19.34
N LEU A 140 29.25 -3.41 -18.05
CA LEU A 140 30.36 -2.61 -17.49
C LEU A 140 30.41 -2.84 -15.97
#